data_AF-A0A8T2T5J6-F1
#
_entry.id   AF-A0A8T2T5J6-F1
#
_cell.length_a   1.000
_cell.length_b   1.000
_cell.length_c   1.000
_cell.angle_alpha   90.00
_cell.angle_beta   90.00
_cell.angle_gamma   90.00
#
_symmetry.space_group_name_H-M   'P 1'
#
loop_
_entity.id
_entity.type
_entity.pdbx_description
1 polymer ?
#
loop_
_entity_poly.entity_id
_entity_poly.type
_entity_poly.pdbx_seq_one_letter_code
_entity_poly.pdbx_strand_id
1 'polypeptide(L)'
;MDILVIFHAGLCNATLEHWVTSCFGRSRLCLDALVEIMNIEAPVRRVLPVFYEVEPCVVRHQKRASPYDLSAVEGSTREDRKRCGNALHQLSHLKGFEWATIQMIVKQVETYLGHVV
;
A
#
# COMPACT_ATOMS: atom_id res chain seq x y z
N MET A 1 -16.77 -9.88 -11.46
CA MET A 1 -16.61 -8.54 -10.84
C MET A 1 -15.27 -8.58 -10.15
N ASP A 2 -14.22 -8.04 -10.79
CA ASP A 2 -12.86 -8.16 -10.24
C ASP A 2 -12.58 -6.93 -9.38
N ILE A 3 -12.56 -7.13 -8.06
CA ILE A 3 -12.10 -6.11 -7.11
C ILE A 3 -10.58 -6.27 -7.05
N LEU A 4 -9.86 -5.25 -7.51
CA LEU A 4 -8.42 -5.24 -7.35
C LEU A 4 -8.10 -4.76 -5.93
N VAL A 5 -7.78 -5.73 -5.07
CA VAL A 5 -7.30 -5.48 -3.71
C VAL A 5 -5.82 -5.15 -3.81
N ILE A 6 -5.48 -3.87 -3.63
CA ILE A 6 -4.07 -3.48 -3.53
C ILE A 6 -3.68 -3.67 -2.07
N PHE A 7 -3.02 -4.80 -1.80
CA PHE A 7 -2.25 -4.96 -0.58
C PHE A 7 -1.05 -4.02 -0.67
N HIS A 8 -0.86 -3.15 0.31
CA HIS A 8 0.41 -2.47 0.54
C HIS A 8 1.50 -3.45 1.07
N ALA A 9 1.51 -4.68 0.58
CA ALA A 9 2.49 -5.71 0.85
C ALA A 9 2.88 -6.33 -0.49
N GLY A 10 3.88 -5.73 -1.14
CA GLY A 10 4.56 -6.41 -2.23
C GLY A 10 5.24 -7.65 -1.66
N LEU A 11 4.86 -8.82 -2.17
CA LEU A 11 5.67 -10.02 -2.13
C LEU A 11 7.03 -9.71 -2.77
N CYS A 12 7.99 -9.22 -1.99
CA CYS A 12 9.40 -9.34 -2.35
C CYS A 12 9.81 -10.75 -1.92
N ASN A 13 9.85 -11.63 -2.92
CA ASN A 13 10.40 -12.99 -2.91
C ASN A 13 11.35 -13.28 -1.73
N ALA A 14 10.87 -14.03 -0.73
CA ALA A 14 11.73 -14.65 0.27
C ALA A 14 11.16 -16.02 0.63
N THR A 15 11.93 -17.05 0.28
CA THR A 15 11.83 -18.38 0.84
C THR A 15 12.13 -18.28 2.34
N LEU A 16 11.19 -18.76 3.15
CA LEU A 16 11.32 -19.09 4.57
C LEU A 16 11.54 -17.93 5.57
N GLU A 17 10.53 -17.80 6.44
CA GLU A 17 10.63 -17.48 7.86
C GLU A 17 11.53 -16.31 8.28
N HIS A 18 11.08 -15.07 8.07
CA HIS A 18 11.12 -13.93 9.03
C HIS A 18 11.08 -12.58 8.28
N TRP A 19 10.03 -11.78 8.60
CA TRP A 19 9.77 -10.37 8.26
C TRP A 19 9.57 -10.00 6.77
N VAL A 20 8.31 -9.90 6.36
CA VAL A 20 7.88 -9.26 5.11
C VAL A 20 7.16 -7.96 5.44
N THR A 21 7.86 -6.82 5.53
CA THR A 21 7.18 -5.51 5.52
C THR A 21 8.03 -4.39 4.88
N SER A 22 7.36 -3.55 4.06
CA SER A 22 7.69 -2.16 3.67
C SER A 22 8.32 -1.77 2.30
N CYS A 23 8.69 -2.69 1.39
CA CYS A 23 9.35 -2.29 0.13
C CYS A 23 8.46 -1.67 -0.96
N PHE A 24 7.13 -1.64 -0.79
CA PHE A 24 6.21 -1.21 -1.87
C PHE A 24 6.46 0.25 -2.31
N GLY A 25 6.72 1.17 -1.39
CA GLY A 25 7.00 2.58 -1.73
C GLY A 25 8.39 2.84 -2.32
N ARG A 26 9.26 1.82 -2.36
CA ARG A 26 10.63 1.91 -2.92
C ARG A 26 10.85 1.01 -4.14
N SER A 27 9.97 0.05 -4.38
CA SER A 27 10.02 -0.84 -5.54
C SER A 27 9.49 -0.14 -6.78
N ARG A 28 10.35 0.05 -7.78
CA ARG A 28 9.97 0.64 -9.07
C ARG A 28 8.85 -0.14 -9.75
N LEU A 29 8.93 -1.46 -9.75
CA LEU A 29 7.91 -2.35 -10.32
C LEU A 29 6.54 -2.17 -9.64
N CYS A 30 6.52 -2.06 -8.32
CA CYS A 30 5.28 -1.85 -7.57
C CYS A 30 4.65 -0.48 -7.86
N LEU A 31 5.48 0.56 -7.95
CA LEU A 31 5.03 1.91 -8.26
C LEU A 31 4.52 2.03 -9.71
N ASP A 32 5.19 1.40 -10.67
CA ASP A 32 4.75 1.40 -12.07
C ASP A 32 3.40 0.65 -12.22
N ALA A 33 3.26 -0.51 -11.59
CA ALA A 33 1.99 -1.24 -11.55
C ALA A 33 0.87 -0.42 -10.89
N LEU A 34 1.16 0.29 -9.79
CA LEU A 34 0.20 1.18 -9.17
C LEU A 34 -0.21 2.31 -10.13
N VAL A 35 0.73 2.93 -10.83
CA VAL A 35 0.43 3.98 -11.82
C VAL A 35 -0.48 3.45 -12.91
N GLU A 36 -0.24 2.25 -13.43
CA GLU A 36 -1.12 1.62 -14.43
C GLU A 36 -2.53 1.41 -13.89
N ILE A 37 -2.66 0.82 -12.69
CA ILE A 37 -3.96 0.58 -12.05
C ILE A 37 -4.73 1.89 -11.84
N MET A 38 -4.03 2.94 -11.40
CA MET A 38 -4.64 4.24 -11.15
C MET A 38 -5.00 4.98 -12.44
N ASN A 39 -4.44 4.62 -13.59
CA ASN A 39 -4.79 5.19 -14.89
C ASN A 39 -5.95 4.46 -15.59
N ILE A 40 -6.42 3.32 -15.08
CA ILE A 40 -7.61 2.65 -15.62
C ILE A 40 -8.85 3.55 -15.42
N GLU A 41 -9.61 3.80 -16.49
CA GLU A 41 -10.80 4.65 -16.43
C GLU A 41 -11.98 3.98 -15.67
N ALA A 42 -12.82 4.82 -15.05
CA ALA A 42 -14.10 4.36 -14.50
C ALA A 42 -15.08 4.00 -15.66
N PRO A 43 -15.97 3.01 -15.51
CA PRO A 43 -16.40 2.33 -14.28
C PRO A 43 -15.63 1.03 -13.95
N VAL A 44 -14.61 0.69 -14.75
CA VAL A 44 -13.85 -0.55 -14.61
C VAL A 44 -12.98 -0.54 -13.35
N ARG A 45 -12.49 0.64 -12.94
CA ARG A 45 -11.63 0.81 -11.78
C ARG A 45 -12.36 0.60 -10.45
N ARG A 46 -12.32 -0.62 -9.92
CA ARG A 46 -12.66 -0.96 -8.53
C ARG A 46 -11.40 -1.32 -7.74
N VAL A 47 -10.73 -0.28 -7.25
CA VAL A 47 -9.56 -0.42 -6.38
C VAL A 47 -10.03 -0.32 -4.94
N LEU A 48 -9.69 -1.33 -4.13
CA LEU A 48 -9.91 -1.34 -2.70
C LEU A 48 -8.54 -1.37 -2.00
N PRO A 49 -8.03 -0.23 -1.50
CA PRO A 49 -6.74 -0.21 -0.82
C PRO A 49 -6.82 -0.88 0.55
N VAL A 50 -5.79 -1.64 0.89
CA VAL A 50 -5.53 -2.15 2.24
C VAL A 50 -4.23 -1.52 2.74
N PHE A 51 -4.36 -0.60 3.69
CA PHE A 51 -3.24 0.09 4.31
C PHE A 51 -2.75 -0.74 5.50
N TYR A 52 -1.86 -1.70 5.24
CA TYR A 52 -1.30 -2.57 6.26
C TYR A 52 -0.06 -1.94 6.90
N GLU A 53 -0.03 -1.85 8.23
CA GLU A 53 1.05 -1.22 9.02
C GLU A 53 1.39 0.23 8.62
N VAL A 54 0.47 0.91 7.95
CA VAL A 54 0.69 2.26 7.45
C VAL A 54 -0.58 3.08 7.49
N GLU A 55 -0.44 4.33 7.89
CA GLU A 55 -1.53 5.29 7.83
C GLU A 55 -1.67 5.86 6.40
N PRO A 56 -2.89 6.01 5.87
CA PRO A 56 -3.12 6.64 4.56
C PRO A 56 -2.44 8.01 4.42
N CYS A 57 -2.32 8.76 5.53
CA CYS A 57 -1.64 10.05 5.55
C CYS A 57 -0.15 9.96 5.21
N VAL A 58 0.53 8.85 5.54
CA VAL A 58 1.94 8.62 5.20
C VAL A 58 2.08 8.40 3.69
N VAL A 59 1.16 7.62 3.11
CA VAL A 59 1.06 7.37 1.66
C VAL A 59 0.76 8.66 0.88
N ARG A 60 -0.10 9.51 1.44
CA ARG A 60 -0.54 10.76 0.81
C ARG A 60 0.57 11.80 0.67
N HIS A 61 1.40 11.95 1.70
CA HIS A 61 2.35 13.05 1.79
C HIS A 61 3.76 12.70 1.31
N GLN A 62 4.10 11.41 1.17
CA GLN A 62 5.37 10.95 0.61
C GLN A 62 6.60 11.70 1.19
N LYS A 63 6.60 11.91 2.51
CA LYS A 63 7.63 12.70 3.19
C LYS A 63 9.00 12.03 3.03
N ARG A 64 10.06 12.85 3.07
CA ARG A 64 11.44 12.36 3.11
C ARG A 64 11.62 11.32 4.22
N ALA A 65 12.45 10.32 3.98
CA ALA A 65 12.71 9.17 4.85
C ALA A 65 11.51 8.24 5.12
N SER A 66 10.31 8.52 4.59
CA SER A 66 9.21 7.57 4.65
C SER A 66 9.46 6.38 3.70
N PRO A 67 8.72 5.26 3.86
CA PRO A 67 8.72 4.17 2.89
C PRO A 67 8.33 4.61 1.47
N TYR A 68 7.65 5.76 1.33
CA TYR A 68 7.21 6.35 0.06
C TYR A 68 8.05 7.55 -0.37
N ASP A 69 9.26 7.69 0.17
CA ASP A 69 10.18 8.71 -0.29
C ASP A 69 10.63 8.40 -1.71
N LEU A 70 9.95 9.03 -2.68
CA LEU A 70 10.23 8.85 -4.10
C LEU A 70 11.61 9.38 -4.49
N SER A 71 12.26 10.19 -3.67
CA SER A 71 13.65 10.61 -3.92
C SER A 71 14.67 9.50 -3.66
N ALA A 72 14.30 8.48 -2.90
CA ALA A 72 15.13 7.30 -2.63
C ALA A 72 14.98 6.20 -3.70
N VAL A 73 14.10 6.37 -4.70
CA VAL A 73 13.91 5.40 -5.79
C VAL A 73 15.01 5.60 -6.83
N GLU A 74 15.98 4.68 -6.86
CA GLU A 74 17.10 4.69 -7.80
C GLU A 74 16.62 4.66 -9.26
N GLY A 75 17.33 5.40 -10.12
CA GLY A 75 17.01 5.46 -11.55
C GLY A 75 15.70 6.17 -11.91
N SER A 76 14.98 6.76 -10.94
CA SER A 76 13.72 7.47 -11.21
C SER A 76 13.93 8.91 -11.70
N THR A 77 13.24 9.27 -12.78
CA THR A 77 13.23 10.64 -13.30
C THR A 77 12.34 11.55 -12.45
N ARG A 78 12.41 12.87 -12.68
CA ARG A 78 11.46 13.81 -12.05
C ARG A 78 10.01 13.52 -12.46
N GLU A 79 9.80 13.09 -13.70
CA GLU A 79 8.47 12.77 -14.22
C GLU A 79 7.92 11.50 -13.60
N ASP A 80 8.76 10.46 -13.46
CA ASP A 80 8.38 9.22 -12.77
C ASP A 80 7.91 9.49 -11.35
N ARG A 81 8.70 10.28 -10.61
CA ARG A 81 8.35 10.66 -9.23
C ARG A 81 7.04 11.43 -9.17
N LYS A 82 6.76 12.31 -10.15
CA LYS A 82 5.49 13.02 -10.23
C LYS A 82 4.32 12.07 -10.51
N ARG A 83 4.48 11.13 -11.45
CA ARG A 83 3.45 10.13 -11.79
C ARG A 83 3.15 9.21 -10.61
N CYS A 84 4.19 8.67 -9.97
CA CYS A 84 4.07 7.83 -8.79
C CYS A 84 3.43 8.57 -7.62
N GLY A 85 3.85 9.82 -7.38
CA GLY A 85 3.30 10.65 -6.31
C GLY A 85 1.82 10.93 -6.51
N ASN A 86 1.39 11.20 -7.74
CA ASN A 86 -0.03 11.37 -8.08
C ASN A 86 -0.83 10.08 -7.87
N ALA A 87 -0.29 8.92 -8.24
CA ALA A 87 -0.96 7.64 -8.06
C ALA A 87 -1.13 7.29 -6.58
N LEU A 88 -0.08 7.43 -5.77
CA LEU A 88 -0.12 7.26 -4.31
C LEU A 88 -1.08 8.25 -3.64
N HIS A 89 -1.08 9.51 -4.10
CA HIS A 89 -2.00 10.52 -3.61
C HIS A 89 -3.46 10.13 -3.87
N GLN A 90 -3.79 9.72 -5.10
CA GLN A 90 -5.13 9.24 -5.43
C GLN A 90 -5.52 8.00 -4.63
N LEU A 91 -4.61 7.01 -4.51
CA LEU A 91 -4.84 5.78 -3.75
C LEU A 91 -5.20 6.10 -2.29
N SER A 92 -4.49 7.04 -1.66
CA SER A 92 -4.69 7.46 -0.26
C SER A 92 -6.03 8.16 0.03
N HIS A 93 -6.80 8.48 -1.01
CA HIS A 93 -8.15 9.06 -0.89
C HIS A 93 -9.26 8.05 -1.20
N LEU A 94 -8.93 6.86 -1.69
CA LEU A 94 -9.90 5.81 -1.90
C LEU A 94 -10.34 5.23 -0.54
N LYS A 95 -11.63 4.91 -0.43
CA LYS A 95 -12.15 4.18 0.73
C LYS A 95 -11.57 2.77 0.73
N GLY A 96 -11.06 2.33 1.88
CA GLY A 96 -10.48 1.00 2.04
C GLY A 96 -10.32 0.62 3.51
N PHE A 97 -9.48 -0.38 3.76
CA PHE A 97 -9.21 -0.86 5.11
C PHE A 97 -7.95 -0.20 5.66
N GLU A 98 -8.11 0.60 6.69
CA GLU A 98 -7.03 1.27 7.40
C GLU A 98 -6.40 0.34 8.44
N TRP A 99 -5.11 0.55 8.72
CA TRP A 99 -4.35 -0.25 9.66
C TRP A 99 -5.01 -0.32 11.04
N ALA A 100 -5.47 0.82 11.57
CA ALA A 100 -6.17 0.87 12.86
C ALA A 100 -7.40 -0.04 12.91
N THR A 101 -8.16 -0.13 11.81
CA THR A 101 -9.32 -1.03 11.71
C THR A 101 -8.87 -2.49 11.72
N ILE A 102 -7.83 -2.83 10.97
CA ILE A 102 -7.27 -4.19 10.91
C ILE A 102 -6.76 -4.59 12.29
N GLN A 103 -5.99 -3.74 12.97
CA GLN A 103 -5.50 -3.99 14.32
C GLN A 103 -6.64 -4.21 15.32
N MET A 104 -7.71 -3.43 15.20
CA MET A 104 -8.87 -3.58 16.09
C MET A 104 -9.54 -4.95 15.90
N ILE A 105 -9.70 -5.41 14.66
CA ILE A 105 -10.26 -6.74 14.36
C ILE A 105 -9.32 -7.84 14.89
N VAL A 106 -8.02 -7.75 14.63
CA VAL A 106 -7.02 -8.72 15.11
C VAL A 106 -7.07 -8.83 16.63
N LYS A 107 -7.06 -7.69 17.34
CA LYS A 107 -7.14 -7.66 18.80
C LYS A 107 -8.44 -8.27 19.34
N GLN A 108 -9.57 -8.04 18.68
CA GLN A 108 -10.85 -8.64 19.07
C GLN A 108 -10.82 -10.16 18.91
N VAL A 109 -10.26 -10.67 17.81
CA VAL A 109 -10.10 -12.11 17.57
C VAL A 109 -9.16 -12.75 18.59
N GLU A 110 -8.01 -12.13 18.86
CA GLU A 110 -7.07 -12.60 19.89
C GLU A 110 -7.72 -12.66 21.28
N THR A 111 -8.49 -11.63 21.62
CA THR A 111 -9.23 -11.58 22.89
C THR A 111 -10.26 -12.70 22.95
N TYR A 112 -11.05 -12.88 21.90
CA TYR A 112 -12.06 -13.95 21.83
C TYR A 112 -11.43 -15.34 21.96
N LEU A 113 -10.35 -15.61 21.20
CA LEU A 113 -9.65 -16.89 21.26
C LEU A 113 -9.00 -17.12 22.63
N GLY A 114 -8.45 -16.08 23.27
CA GLY A 114 -7.90 -16.16 24.62
C GLY A 114 -8.94 -16.40 25.72
N HIS A 115 -10.23 -16.21 25.44
CA HIS A 115 -11.32 -16.61 26.32
C HIS A 115 -11.81 -18.06 26.09
N VAL A 116 -11.43 -18.67 24.96
CA VAL A 116 -11.88 -20.01 24.54
C VAL A 116 -10.85 -21.09 24.86
N VAL A 117 -9.58 -20.72 25.09
CA VAL A 117 -8.47 -21.60 25.49
C VAL A 117 -8.23 -21.51 26.99
#